data_AF-A0ABD0TB59-F1
#
_entry.id   AF-A0ABD0TB59-F1
#
_cell.length_a   1.000
_cell.length_b   1.000
_cell.length_c   1.000
_cell.angle_alpha   90.00
_cell.angle_beta   90.00
_cell.angle_gamma   90.00
#
_symmetry.space_group_name_H-M   'P 1'
#
loop_
_entity.id
_entity.type
_entity.pdbx_description
1 polymer ?
#
loop_
_entity_poly.entity_id
_entity_poly.type
_entity_poly.pdbx_seq_one_letter_code
_entity_poly.pdbx_strand_id
1 'polypeptide(L)'
;MRALIVVACLVMVCSAQKSDTLRCGLHEVASCVKPCPSEKTCRTRFLEERCAYDERPCTPKCICAEGYYRNAIGDCITEEECDKCQKPNEFYSCNSACDNECSDLTQNRTNCPIVNIKCNEWCYCDDGYARDAQRNCVPVSQCPKPVASSPGKYVREDGMCGPNEYFTCRLPCPPETCVSLVARFRCDEKQVCKPQCACKPGFLRLREGSPCIPICECPEMANSPDCRNRQFRPLF
;
A
#
# COMPACT_ATOMS: atom_id res chain seq x y z
N MET A 1 48.32 -73.40 22.00
CA MET A 1 47.55 -72.48 21.14
C MET A 1 46.41 -71.90 21.98
N ARG A 2 46.44 -70.59 22.26
CA ARG A 2 45.41 -69.88 23.04
C ARG A 2 44.41 -69.27 22.05
N ALA A 3 43.14 -69.66 22.11
CA ALA A 3 42.08 -69.01 21.35
C ALA A 3 41.45 -67.91 22.21
N LEU A 4 41.62 -66.66 21.78
CA LEU A 4 40.94 -65.49 22.33
C LEU A 4 39.54 -65.41 21.71
N ILE A 5 38.50 -65.55 22.54
CA ILE A 5 37.11 -65.33 22.13
C ILE A 5 36.80 -63.85 22.39
N VAL A 6 36.68 -63.07 21.31
CA VAL A 6 36.28 -61.66 21.37
C VAL A 6 34.76 -61.60 21.37
N VAL A 7 34.18 -61.17 22.49
CA VAL A 7 32.73 -60.95 22.62
C VAL A 7 32.39 -59.61 21.96
N ALA A 8 31.73 -59.66 20.80
CA ALA A 8 31.24 -58.48 20.10
C ALA A 8 29.90 -58.04 20.72
N CYS A 9 29.93 -56.99 21.54
CA CYS A 9 28.72 -56.28 22.00
C CYS A 9 28.09 -55.54 20.81
N LEU A 10 26.96 -56.04 20.31
CA LEU A 10 26.11 -55.33 19.35
C LEU A 10 25.36 -54.22 20.09
N VAL A 11 25.90 -53.00 20.00
CA VAL A 11 25.23 -51.79 20.48
C VAL A 11 24.15 -51.41 19.46
N MET A 12 22.90 -51.76 19.72
CA MET A 12 21.75 -51.27 18.96
C MET A 12 21.60 -49.77 19.23
N VAL A 13 22.12 -48.95 18.31
CA VAL A 13 21.86 -47.50 18.30
C VAL A 13 20.45 -47.31 17.75
N CYS A 14 19.48 -47.07 18.64
CA CYS A 14 18.15 -46.61 18.24
C CYS A 14 18.27 -45.19 17.68
N SER A 15 18.30 -45.07 16.36
CA SER A 15 18.18 -43.78 15.67
C SER A 15 16.76 -43.23 15.88
N ALA A 16 16.60 -42.31 16.82
CA ALA A 16 15.38 -41.51 16.93
C ALA A 16 15.28 -40.62 15.68
N GLN A 17 14.57 -41.07 14.65
CA GLN A 17 14.20 -40.24 13.51
C GLN A 17 13.20 -39.20 14.01
N LYS A 18 13.67 -37.97 14.22
CA LYS A 18 12.84 -36.82 14.56
C LYS A 18 12.02 -36.47 13.30
N SER A 19 10.83 -37.06 13.19
CA SER A 19 9.82 -36.59 12.25
C SER A 19 9.41 -35.20 12.72
N ASP A 20 9.86 -34.15 12.03
CA ASP A 20 9.36 -32.79 12.24
C ASP A 20 7.90 -32.74 11.77
N THR A 21 6.98 -33.16 12.64
CA THR A 21 5.55 -33.01 12.42
C THR A 21 5.24 -31.52 12.37
N LEU A 22 4.91 -31.00 11.19
CA LEU A 22 4.50 -29.61 11.00
C LEU A 22 3.30 -29.32 11.92
N ARG A 23 3.51 -28.49 12.95
CA ARG A 23 2.46 -28.12 13.91
C ARG A 23 1.77 -26.86 13.41
N CYS A 24 0.47 -26.96 13.20
CA CYS A 24 -0.36 -25.86 12.72
C CYS A 24 -1.10 -25.18 13.86
N GLY A 25 -1.47 -23.92 13.63
CA GLY A 25 -2.17 -23.07 14.60
C GLY A 25 -3.65 -23.41 14.76
N LEU A 26 -4.37 -22.51 15.42
CA LEU A 26 -5.82 -22.63 15.61
C LEU A 26 -6.54 -22.59 14.26
N HIS A 27 -7.46 -23.53 14.06
CA HIS A 27 -8.21 -23.71 12.80
C HIS A 27 -7.32 -23.90 11.56
N GLU A 28 -6.10 -24.40 11.74
CA GLU A 28 -5.21 -24.74 10.64
C GLU A 28 -4.94 -26.24 10.59
N VAL A 29 -4.76 -26.74 9.36
CA VAL A 29 -4.39 -28.12 9.08
C VAL A 29 -3.13 -28.16 8.22
N ALA A 30 -2.26 -29.14 8.49
CA ALA A 30 -1.08 -29.37 7.66
C ALA A 30 -1.53 -29.94 6.31
N SER A 31 -1.17 -29.27 5.21
CA SER A 31 -1.53 -29.68 3.86
C SER A 31 -0.41 -29.43 2.88
N CYS A 32 -0.41 -30.18 1.77
CA CYS A 32 0.53 -29.98 0.67
C CYS A 32 -0.14 -29.11 -0.40
N VAL A 33 0.32 -27.87 -0.54
CA VAL A 33 -0.36 -26.85 -1.35
C VAL A 33 0.42 -26.56 -2.62
N LYS A 34 -0.28 -26.56 -3.75
CA LYS A 34 0.28 -26.15 -5.04
C LYS A 34 0.19 -24.62 -5.19
N PRO A 35 0.97 -24.02 -6.12
CA PRO A 35 0.82 -22.61 -6.47
C PRO A 35 -0.59 -22.26 -6.97
N CYS A 36 -1.25 -23.21 -7.65
CA CYS A 36 -2.64 -23.14 -8.09
C CYS A 36 -3.24 -24.56 -8.05
N PRO A 37 -4.43 -24.77 -7.46
CA PRO A 37 -5.26 -23.79 -6.76
C PRO A 37 -4.64 -23.41 -5.42
N SER A 38 -4.75 -22.12 -5.09
CA SER A 38 -4.18 -21.57 -3.87
C SER A 38 -5.09 -21.80 -2.66
N GLU A 39 -4.59 -21.55 -1.46
CA GLU A 39 -5.41 -21.55 -0.24
C GLU A 39 -6.47 -20.44 -0.36
N LYS A 40 -7.74 -20.78 -0.14
CA LYS A 40 -8.82 -19.79 -0.13
C LYS A 40 -8.63 -18.83 1.05
N THR A 41 -8.64 -17.55 0.74
CA THR A 41 -8.63 -16.46 1.73
C THR A 41 -10.03 -15.87 1.84
N CYS A 42 -10.27 -14.99 2.81
CA CYS A 42 -11.52 -14.24 2.84
C CYS A 42 -11.80 -13.53 1.51
N ARG A 43 -10.77 -13.06 0.78
CA ARG A 43 -10.92 -12.36 -0.49
C ARG A 43 -11.19 -13.26 -1.70
N THR A 44 -10.75 -14.51 -1.63
CA THR A 44 -10.79 -15.45 -2.77
C THR A 44 -11.76 -16.61 -2.55
N ARG A 45 -12.51 -16.63 -1.43
CA ARG A 45 -13.39 -17.75 -1.07
C ARG A 45 -14.49 -18.04 -2.10
N PHE A 46 -15.02 -16.99 -2.72
CA PHE A 46 -16.02 -17.06 -3.79
C PHE A 46 -15.42 -17.09 -5.20
N LEU A 47 -14.09 -17.01 -5.33
CA LEU A 47 -13.44 -17.08 -6.63
C LEU A 47 -13.26 -18.55 -7.02
N GLU A 48 -13.80 -18.92 -8.17
CA GLU A 48 -13.50 -20.19 -8.80
C GLU A 48 -12.18 -20.08 -9.56
N GLU A 49 -11.10 -20.58 -8.98
CA GLU A 49 -9.80 -20.64 -9.64
C GLU A 49 -9.78 -21.78 -10.67
N ARG A 50 -9.48 -21.45 -11.94
CA ARG A 50 -9.20 -22.44 -12.99
C ARG A 50 -7.70 -22.55 -13.18
N CYS A 51 -7.12 -23.64 -12.71
CA CYS A 51 -5.68 -23.88 -12.80
C CYS A 51 -5.33 -24.67 -14.06
N ALA A 52 -4.28 -24.22 -14.75
CA ALA A 52 -3.57 -25.07 -15.69
C ALA A 52 -2.92 -26.23 -14.92
N TYR A 53 -2.75 -27.37 -15.59
CA TYR A 53 -2.06 -28.50 -14.99
C TYR A 53 -0.64 -28.11 -14.58
N ASP A 54 -0.32 -28.27 -13.28
CA ASP A 54 0.96 -27.91 -12.70
C ASP A 54 1.66 -29.17 -12.16
N GLU A 55 2.76 -29.55 -12.79
CA GLU A 55 3.60 -30.70 -12.43
C GLU A 55 4.54 -30.43 -11.25
N ARG A 56 4.65 -29.16 -10.81
CA ARG A 56 5.53 -28.83 -9.70
C ARG A 56 5.08 -29.56 -8.42
N PRO A 57 6.04 -29.99 -7.58
CA PRO A 57 5.71 -30.56 -6.29
C PRO A 57 4.97 -29.53 -5.45
N CYS A 58 3.98 -29.99 -4.69
CA CYS A 58 3.31 -29.14 -3.72
C CYS A 58 4.24 -28.86 -2.53
N THR A 59 3.99 -27.74 -1.84
CA THR A 59 4.77 -27.32 -0.68
C THR A 59 3.97 -27.62 0.59
N PRO A 60 4.51 -28.39 1.56
CA PRO A 60 3.87 -28.57 2.87
C PRO A 60 3.77 -27.23 3.61
N LYS A 61 2.56 -26.83 4.00
CA LYS A 61 2.30 -25.65 4.84
C LYS A 61 1.05 -25.84 5.69
N CYS A 62 0.85 -24.95 6.66
CA CYS A 62 -0.41 -24.85 7.38
C CYS A 62 -1.39 -24.01 6.56
N ILE A 63 -2.59 -24.55 6.34
CA ILE A 63 -3.69 -23.85 5.70
C ILE A 63 -4.90 -23.81 6.62
N CYS A 64 -5.80 -22.86 6.41
CA CYS A 64 -7.07 -22.87 7.11
C CYS A 64 -7.83 -24.18 6.86
N ALA A 65 -8.42 -24.72 7.93
CA ALA A 65 -9.30 -25.88 7.87
C ALA A 65 -10.53 -25.60 7.00
N GLU A 66 -11.23 -26.65 6.59
CA GLU A 66 -12.46 -26.52 5.82
C GLU A 66 -13.49 -25.65 6.58
N GLY A 67 -14.12 -24.71 5.87
CA GLY A 67 -15.03 -23.71 6.46
C GLY A 67 -14.34 -22.49 7.08
N TYR A 68 -13.01 -22.49 7.15
CA TYR A 68 -12.20 -21.36 7.61
C TYR A 68 -11.41 -20.72 6.48
N TYR A 69 -11.20 -19.40 6.60
CA TYR A 69 -10.55 -18.60 5.59
C TYR A 69 -9.56 -17.65 6.23
N ARG A 70 -8.40 -17.49 5.58
CA ARG A 70 -7.36 -16.60 6.08
C ARG A 70 -7.78 -15.15 5.88
N ASN A 71 -7.81 -14.39 6.97
CA ASN A 71 -8.05 -12.95 6.94
C ASN A 71 -6.75 -12.16 6.65
N ALA A 72 -6.83 -10.83 6.61
CA ALA A 72 -5.69 -9.98 6.29
C ALA A 72 -4.61 -9.89 7.39
N ILE A 73 -4.92 -10.29 8.63
CA ILE A 73 -3.96 -10.33 9.75
C ILE A 73 -3.32 -11.71 9.92
N GLY A 74 -3.75 -12.70 9.12
CA GLY A 74 -3.16 -14.04 9.07
C GLY A 74 -3.95 -15.13 9.80
N ASP A 75 -5.06 -14.79 10.45
CA ASP A 75 -5.87 -15.74 11.22
C ASP A 75 -6.87 -16.47 10.33
N CYS A 76 -7.15 -17.73 10.68
CA CYS A 76 -8.20 -18.54 10.08
C CYS A 76 -9.52 -18.31 10.84
N ILE A 77 -10.45 -17.61 10.18
CA ILE A 77 -11.76 -17.23 10.71
C ILE A 77 -12.88 -17.88 9.89
N THR A 78 -14.09 -17.90 10.42
CA THR A 78 -15.26 -18.46 9.71
C THR A 78 -15.65 -17.59 8.52
N GLU A 79 -16.40 -18.16 7.58
CA GLU A 79 -16.92 -17.43 6.42
C GLU A 79 -17.73 -16.18 6.81
N GLU A 80 -18.58 -16.30 7.83
CA GLU A 80 -19.43 -15.20 8.31
C GLU A 80 -18.58 -14.05 8.90
N GLU A 81 -17.44 -14.37 9.50
CA GLU A 81 -16.51 -13.37 10.04
C GLU A 81 -15.71 -12.66 8.94
N CYS A 82 -15.58 -13.24 7.74
CA CYS A 82 -14.93 -12.57 6.62
C CYS A 82 -15.67 -11.31 6.15
N ASP A 83 -17.00 -11.25 6.35
CA ASP A 83 -17.85 -10.11 5.98
C ASP A 83 -18.07 -9.14 7.14
N LYS A 84 -17.26 -9.26 8.21
CA LYS A 84 -17.31 -8.37 9.37
C LYS A 84 -16.04 -7.53 9.43
N CYS A 85 -16.23 -6.24 9.68
CA CYS A 85 -15.12 -5.34 9.95
C CYS A 85 -14.73 -5.43 11.42
N GLN A 86 -13.44 -5.55 11.68
CA GLN A 86 -12.91 -5.72 13.03
C GLN A 86 -12.69 -4.37 13.75
N LYS A 87 -12.51 -3.30 12.98
CA LYS A 87 -12.26 -1.96 13.51
C LYS A 87 -13.57 -1.18 13.65
N PRO A 88 -13.66 -0.25 14.62
CA PRO A 88 -14.82 0.62 14.76
C PRO A 88 -14.93 1.57 13.55
N ASN A 89 -16.15 2.06 13.33
CA ASN A 89 -16.50 3.01 12.27
C ASN A 89 -16.21 2.50 10.85
N GLU A 90 -16.31 1.19 10.68
CA GLU A 90 -16.15 0.51 9.41
C GLU A 90 -17.36 -0.38 9.13
N PHE A 91 -17.72 -0.48 7.86
CA PHE A 91 -18.71 -1.44 7.41
C PHE A 91 -18.24 -2.20 6.18
N TYR A 92 -18.69 -3.45 6.10
CA TYR A 92 -18.36 -4.32 4.98
C TYR A 92 -19.37 -4.10 3.86
N SER A 93 -18.88 -3.90 2.64
CA SER A 93 -19.74 -3.71 1.47
C SER A 93 -19.00 -4.04 0.18
N CYS A 94 -19.75 -4.18 -0.91
CA CYS A 94 -19.23 -4.19 -2.27
C CYS A 94 -19.45 -2.81 -2.88
N ASN A 95 -18.40 -1.97 -2.95
CA ASN A 95 -18.52 -0.60 -3.44
C ASN A 95 -17.35 -0.22 -4.38
N SER A 96 -17.13 1.08 -4.63
CA SER A 96 -16.05 1.57 -5.50
C SER A 96 -14.66 1.20 -4.99
N ALA A 97 -13.65 1.37 -5.84
CA ALA A 97 -12.28 1.02 -5.48
C ALA A 97 -11.67 1.92 -4.41
N CYS A 98 -12.25 3.10 -4.20
CA CYS A 98 -11.78 4.10 -3.25
C CYS A 98 -12.57 4.01 -1.95
N ASP A 99 -11.90 4.28 -0.83
CA ASP A 99 -12.54 4.59 0.46
C ASP A 99 -12.42 6.10 0.72
N ASN A 100 -12.90 6.58 1.87
CA ASN A 100 -12.56 7.92 2.37
C ASN A 100 -11.18 7.86 3.04
N GLU A 101 -10.21 8.64 2.57
CA GLU A 101 -8.85 8.64 3.11
C GLU A 101 -8.50 10.04 3.63
N CYS A 102 -7.92 10.14 4.84
CA CYS A 102 -7.55 11.43 5.42
C CYS A 102 -6.47 12.17 4.60
N SER A 103 -5.69 11.44 3.79
CA SER A 103 -4.69 12.04 2.90
C SER A 103 -5.28 12.79 1.72
N ASP A 104 -6.48 12.41 1.28
CA ASP A 104 -7.19 13.05 0.18
C ASP A 104 -8.71 12.82 0.33
N LEU A 105 -9.39 13.84 0.85
CA LEU A 105 -10.85 13.82 1.01
C LEU A 105 -11.60 14.19 -0.29
N THR A 106 -10.88 14.60 -1.34
CA THR A 106 -11.50 14.93 -2.64
C THR A 106 -11.84 13.67 -3.43
N GLN A 107 -11.02 12.63 -3.29
CA GLN A 107 -11.32 11.28 -3.74
C GLN A 107 -12.03 10.52 -2.61
N ASN A 108 -13.16 9.93 -2.92
CA ASN A 108 -13.94 9.19 -1.93
C ASN A 108 -14.78 8.10 -2.61
N ARG A 109 -15.61 7.41 -1.83
CA ARG A 109 -16.40 6.27 -2.33
C ARG A 109 -17.36 6.65 -3.47
N THR A 110 -17.90 7.87 -3.47
CA THR A 110 -18.83 8.36 -4.51
C THR A 110 -18.13 9.15 -5.62
N ASN A 111 -16.91 9.64 -5.35
CA ASN A 111 -16.06 10.35 -6.30
C ASN A 111 -14.73 9.59 -6.51
N CYS A 112 -14.83 8.39 -7.10
CA CYS A 112 -13.69 7.53 -7.37
C CYS A 112 -13.41 7.49 -8.89
N PRO A 113 -12.21 7.90 -9.35
CA PRO A 113 -11.82 7.82 -10.76
C PRO A 113 -11.62 6.38 -11.26
N ILE A 114 -11.45 5.42 -10.33
CA ILE A 114 -11.23 4.01 -10.66
C ILE A 114 -12.58 3.30 -10.72
N VAL A 115 -12.92 2.79 -11.90
CA VAL A 115 -14.16 2.05 -12.16
C VAL A 115 -13.80 0.59 -12.47
N ASN A 116 -14.22 -0.33 -11.58
CA ASN A 116 -13.99 -1.77 -11.74
C ASN A 116 -15.25 -2.46 -12.31
N ILE A 117 -15.05 -3.55 -13.05
CA ILE A 117 -16.15 -4.38 -13.59
C ILE A 117 -16.98 -5.01 -12.47
N LYS A 118 -16.31 -5.49 -11.41
CA LYS A 118 -16.92 -5.92 -10.16
C LYS A 118 -16.56 -4.90 -9.08
N CYS A 119 -17.50 -4.58 -8.20
CA CYS A 119 -17.21 -3.78 -7.02
C CYS A 119 -16.19 -4.48 -6.10
N ASN A 120 -15.51 -3.69 -5.28
CA ASN A 120 -14.54 -4.19 -4.33
C ASN A 120 -15.26 -4.57 -3.03
N GLU A 121 -15.10 -5.82 -2.60
CA GLU A 121 -15.64 -6.33 -1.33
C GLU A 121 -14.58 -6.15 -0.23
N TRP A 122 -14.79 -5.16 0.65
CA TRP A 122 -13.88 -4.85 1.76
C TRP A 122 -14.56 -3.93 2.79
N CYS A 123 -13.82 -3.65 3.87
CA CYS A 123 -14.22 -2.72 4.92
C CYS A 123 -13.96 -1.28 4.47
N TYR A 124 -15.03 -0.50 4.41
CA TYR A 124 -15.01 0.93 4.14
C TYR A 124 -15.25 1.71 5.42
N CYS A 125 -14.75 2.93 5.50
CA CYS A 125 -15.15 3.83 6.56
C CYS A 125 -16.64 4.18 6.45
N ASP A 126 -17.29 4.29 7.60
CA ASP A 126 -18.65 4.81 7.70
C ASP A 126 -18.73 6.26 7.18
N ASP A 127 -19.93 6.68 6.78
CA ASP A 127 -20.16 8.05 6.34
C ASP A 127 -19.82 9.04 7.47
N GLY A 128 -19.02 10.07 7.15
CA GLY A 128 -18.47 11.02 8.12
C GLY A 128 -17.14 10.59 8.76
N TYR A 129 -16.61 9.41 8.40
CA TYR A 129 -15.30 8.93 8.79
C TYR A 129 -14.36 8.80 7.57
N ALA A 130 -13.07 8.92 7.83
CA ALA A 130 -12.00 8.71 6.85
C ALA A 130 -10.82 7.98 7.49
N ARG A 131 -10.11 7.23 6.66
CA ARG A 131 -9.03 6.34 7.08
C ARG A 131 -7.74 7.13 7.28
N ASP A 132 -7.14 6.99 8.46
CA ASP A 132 -5.86 7.60 8.80
C ASP A 132 -4.66 6.77 8.29
N ALA A 133 -3.45 7.30 8.48
CA ALA A 133 -2.20 6.62 8.09
C ALA A 133 -1.96 5.31 8.86
N GLN A 134 -2.62 5.11 10.00
CA GLN A 134 -2.61 3.89 10.81
C GLN A 134 -3.73 2.91 10.39
N ARG A 135 -4.45 3.23 9.31
CA ARG A 135 -5.57 2.48 8.73
C ARG A 135 -6.79 2.40 9.65
N ASN A 136 -7.06 3.39 10.48
CA ASN A 136 -8.26 3.47 11.31
C ASN A 136 -9.23 4.50 10.73
N CYS A 137 -10.53 4.21 10.77
CA CYS A 137 -11.56 5.16 10.40
C CYS A 137 -11.81 6.12 11.56
N VAL A 138 -11.30 7.34 11.42
CA VAL A 138 -11.48 8.44 12.37
C VAL A 138 -12.50 9.43 11.82
N PRO A 139 -13.22 10.18 12.67
CA PRO A 139 -14.09 11.25 12.18
C PRO A 139 -13.32 12.16 11.24
N VAL A 140 -13.91 12.57 10.12
CA VAL A 140 -13.23 13.43 9.13
C VAL A 140 -12.67 14.71 9.76
N SER A 141 -13.32 15.22 10.81
CA SER A 141 -12.87 16.37 11.60
C SER A 141 -11.57 16.14 12.39
N GLN A 142 -11.22 14.88 12.66
CA GLN A 142 -9.99 14.44 13.33
C GLN A 142 -8.90 14.03 12.35
N CYS A 143 -9.17 14.01 11.04
CA CYS A 143 -8.11 13.84 10.06
C CYS A 143 -7.03 14.90 10.32
N PRO A 144 -5.74 14.55 10.22
CA PRO A 144 -4.66 15.50 10.35
C PRO A 144 -4.91 16.64 9.37
N LYS A 145 -5.35 17.78 9.90
CA LYS A 145 -5.32 19.03 9.14
C LYS A 145 -3.87 19.19 8.71
N PRO A 146 -3.58 19.56 7.46
CA PRO A 146 -2.21 19.71 6.98
C PRO A 146 -1.39 20.51 8.00
N VAL A 147 -0.62 19.81 8.85
CA VAL A 147 0.20 20.48 9.85
C VAL A 147 1.38 20.96 9.06
N ALA A 148 1.35 22.25 8.73
CA ALA A 148 2.46 22.99 8.13
C ALA A 148 3.67 22.94 9.06
N SER A 149 4.38 21.81 9.03
CA SER A 149 5.57 21.53 9.79
C SER A 149 6.70 21.24 8.81
N SER A 150 7.05 22.29 8.06
CA SER A 150 8.40 22.49 7.56
C SER A 150 8.71 23.99 7.58
N PRO A 151 9.92 24.39 8.01
CA PRO A 151 10.32 25.79 8.04
C PRO A 151 10.54 26.25 6.60
N GLY A 152 9.52 26.89 6.04
CA GLY A 152 9.46 27.30 4.63
C GLY A 152 8.25 28.20 4.41
N LYS A 153 8.21 29.26 5.21
CA LYS A 153 7.21 30.31 5.36
C LYS A 153 6.54 30.80 4.07
N TYR A 154 5.47 30.13 3.59
CA TYR A 154 4.30 30.72 2.90
C TYR A 154 3.10 29.77 3.01
N VAL A 155 2.53 29.65 4.22
CA VAL A 155 1.21 29.04 4.42
C VAL A 155 0.26 30.16 4.80
N ARG A 156 -0.88 30.26 4.11
CA ARG A 156 -1.98 31.16 4.47
C ARG A 156 -2.59 30.66 5.78
N GLU A 157 -3.11 31.55 6.62
CA GLU A 157 -3.62 31.22 7.98
C GLU A 157 -4.70 30.11 8.00
N ASP A 158 -5.27 29.75 6.85
CA ASP A 158 -6.30 28.72 6.68
C ASP A 158 -5.78 27.28 6.52
N GLY A 159 -4.45 27.05 6.52
CA GLY A 159 -3.88 25.69 6.45
C GLY A 159 -4.13 24.97 5.12
N MET A 160 -4.52 25.72 4.09
CA MET A 160 -4.69 25.23 2.72
C MET A 160 -3.44 25.54 1.91
N CYS A 161 -3.10 24.66 0.96
CA CYS A 161 -2.08 24.99 -0.04
C CYS A 161 -2.52 26.19 -0.88
N GLY A 162 -1.55 26.93 -1.41
CA GLY A 162 -1.80 28.11 -2.23
C GLY A 162 -2.47 27.78 -3.57
N PRO A 163 -2.84 28.81 -4.35
CA PRO A 163 -3.24 28.62 -5.73
C PRO A 163 -2.21 27.82 -6.51
N ASN A 164 -2.68 26.89 -7.36
CA ASN A 164 -1.84 25.98 -8.15
C ASN A 164 -0.96 25.04 -7.32
N GLU A 165 -1.38 24.73 -6.10
CA GLU A 165 -0.73 23.74 -5.24
C GLU A 165 -1.71 22.63 -4.80
N TYR A 166 -1.15 21.51 -4.34
CA TYR A 166 -1.88 20.42 -3.69
C TYR A 166 -1.00 19.78 -2.60
N PHE A 167 -1.63 19.24 -1.55
CA PHE A 167 -0.90 18.63 -0.45
C PHE A 167 -0.50 17.20 -0.81
N THR A 168 0.78 16.85 -0.69
CA THR A 168 1.29 15.52 -1.04
C THR A 168 2.57 15.19 -0.28
N CYS A 169 2.98 13.92 -0.30
CA CYS A 169 4.31 13.52 0.17
C CYS A 169 5.33 13.73 -0.95
N ARG A 170 6.08 14.83 -0.90
CA ARG A 170 7.03 15.21 -1.95
C ARG A 170 8.47 14.97 -1.53
N LEU A 171 9.30 14.44 -2.43
CA LEU A 171 10.75 14.36 -2.24
C LEU A 171 11.39 15.76 -2.26
N PRO A 172 12.33 16.08 -1.36
CA PRO A 172 12.92 17.41 -1.29
C PRO A 172 13.87 17.73 -2.47
N CYS A 173 14.42 16.72 -3.14
CA CYS A 173 15.25 16.87 -4.34
C CYS A 173 14.72 15.98 -5.47
N PRO A 174 14.62 16.49 -6.72
CA PRO A 174 14.93 17.86 -7.15
C PRO A 174 13.98 18.91 -6.55
N PRO A 175 14.41 20.17 -6.40
CA PRO A 175 13.53 21.21 -5.89
C PRO A 175 12.36 21.49 -6.84
N GLU A 176 11.33 22.18 -6.35
CA GLU A 176 10.17 22.59 -7.18
C GLU A 176 10.29 24.03 -7.66
N THR A 177 11.52 24.42 -8.01
CA THR A 177 11.82 25.78 -8.45
C THR A 177 12.11 25.82 -9.94
N CYS A 178 11.96 26.97 -10.57
CA CYS A 178 12.23 27.20 -11.99
C CYS A 178 13.65 26.79 -12.40
N VAL A 179 14.62 26.91 -11.48
CA VAL A 179 16.00 26.44 -11.67
C VAL A 179 16.06 24.94 -12.01
N SER A 180 15.06 24.16 -11.60
CA SER A 180 14.94 22.72 -11.88
C SER A 180 14.69 22.37 -13.34
N LEU A 181 14.32 23.35 -14.16
CA LEU A 181 14.19 23.18 -15.60
C LEU A 181 15.55 23.10 -16.30
N VAL A 182 16.59 23.71 -15.73
CA VAL A 182 17.89 23.88 -16.39
C VAL A 182 19.05 23.26 -15.62
N ALA A 183 18.89 23.04 -14.31
CA ALA A 183 19.93 22.48 -13.48
C ALA A 183 19.77 20.96 -13.28
N ARG A 184 20.89 20.24 -13.27
CA ARG A 184 20.94 18.83 -12.86
C ARG A 184 21.26 18.74 -11.38
N PHE A 185 20.34 18.20 -10.60
CA PHE A 185 20.52 18.00 -9.17
C PHE A 185 21.04 16.60 -8.88
N ARG A 186 22.04 16.50 -8.01
CA ARG A 186 22.52 15.23 -7.47
C ARG A 186 21.66 14.87 -6.27
N CYS A 187 20.57 14.18 -6.54
CA CYS A 187 19.63 13.72 -5.52
C CYS A 187 20.08 12.36 -4.95
N ASP A 188 19.96 12.20 -3.63
CA ASP A 188 20.20 10.90 -2.97
C ASP A 188 19.01 9.97 -3.26
N GLU A 189 19.29 8.72 -3.62
CA GLU A 189 18.30 7.68 -3.90
C GLU A 189 17.51 7.28 -2.65
N LYS A 190 18.06 7.53 -1.45
CA LYS A 190 17.44 7.16 -0.16
C LYS A 190 16.59 8.27 0.46
N GLN A 191 16.23 9.30 -0.31
CA GLN A 191 15.41 10.38 0.21
C GLN A 191 14.03 9.91 0.63
N VAL A 192 13.63 10.36 1.82
CA VAL A 192 12.28 10.17 2.33
C VAL A 192 11.44 11.37 1.92
N CYS A 193 10.25 11.12 1.38
CA CYS A 193 9.34 12.22 1.04
C CYS A 193 8.83 12.89 2.33
N LYS A 194 8.61 14.20 2.25
CA LYS A 194 8.05 14.99 3.35
C LYS A 194 6.65 15.47 2.96
N PRO A 195 5.64 15.32 3.83
CA PRO A 195 4.33 15.93 3.61
C PRO A 195 4.44 17.45 3.51
N GLN A 196 4.09 18.01 2.35
CA GLN A 196 4.13 19.46 2.07
C GLN A 196 3.26 19.82 0.86
N CYS A 197 3.07 21.11 0.61
CA CYS A 197 2.39 21.61 -0.59
C CYS A 197 3.33 21.53 -1.80
N ALA A 198 2.90 20.79 -2.84
CA ALA A 198 3.58 20.73 -4.13
C ALA A 198 2.83 21.55 -5.18
N CYS A 199 3.54 22.10 -6.16
CA CYS A 199 2.95 22.73 -7.33
C CYS A 199 2.21 21.69 -8.18
N LYS A 200 1.05 22.06 -8.70
CA LYS A 200 0.33 21.27 -9.70
C LYS A 200 1.20 21.11 -10.97
N PRO A 201 1.00 20.03 -11.75
CA PRO A 201 1.68 19.87 -13.03
C PRO A 201 1.56 21.12 -13.91
N GLY A 202 2.68 21.57 -14.51
CA GLY A 202 2.73 22.79 -15.30
C GLY A 202 3.09 24.06 -14.53
N PHE A 203 3.29 23.97 -13.21
CA PHE A 203 3.65 25.11 -12.35
C PHE A 203 4.94 24.84 -11.56
N LEU A 204 5.72 25.89 -11.31
CA LEU A 204 6.95 25.87 -10.51
C LEU A 204 7.07 27.14 -9.67
N ARG A 205 7.94 27.12 -8.65
CA ARG A 205 8.25 28.30 -7.84
C ARG A 205 9.41 29.07 -8.43
N LEU A 206 9.41 30.39 -8.36
CA LEU A 206 10.60 31.19 -8.70
C LEU A 206 11.75 30.90 -7.73
N ARG A 207 11.43 30.75 -6.45
CA ARG A 207 12.36 30.44 -5.36
C ARG A 207 11.65 29.69 -4.26
N GLU A 208 12.40 29.08 -3.36
CA GLU A 208 11.81 28.32 -2.25
C GLU A 208 10.76 29.16 -1.51
N GLY A 209 9.57 28.57 -1.32
CA GLY A 209 8.42 29.22 -0.71
C GLY A 209 7.59 30.17 -1.59
N SER A 210 8.09 30.69 -2.72
CA SER A 210 7.26 31.58 -3.56
C SER A 210 6.02 30.86 -4.13
N PRO A 211 4.95 31.57 -4.51
CA PRO A 211 3.80 30.94 -5.16
C PRO A 211 4.17 30.13 -6.42
N CYS A 212 3.37 29.11 -6.72
CA CYS A 212 3.49 28.34 -7.96
C CYS A 212 2.98 29.15 -9.16
N ILE A 213 3.91 29.49 -10.04
CA ILE A 213 3.65 30.20 -11.30
C ILE A 213 3.68 29.21 -12.47
N PRO A 214 2.98 29.48 -13.59
CA PRO A 214 3.12 28.68 -14.80
C PRO A 214 4.58 28.54 -15.22
N ILE A 215 4.99 27.38 -15.71
CA ILE A 215 6.37 27.13 -16.17
C ILE A 215 6.82 28.17 -17.22
N CYS A 216 5.91 28.70 -18.04
CA CYS A 216 6.23 29.74 -19.01
C CYS A 216 6.49 31.13 -18.43
N GLU A 217 6.23 31.33 -17.14
CA GLU A 217 6.61 32.54 -16.40
C GLU A 217 7.97 32.37 -15.70
N CYS A 218 8.59 31.20 -15.75
CA CYS A 218 9.95 31.00 -15.29
C CYS A 218 10.95 31.77 -16.20
N PRO A 219 11.90 32.52 -15.64
CA PRO A 219 12.97 33.19 -16.41
C PRO A 219 13.72 32.25 -17.35
N GLU A 220 13.91 31.00 -16.93
CA GLU A 220 14.57 29.91 -17.64
C GLU A 220 13.86 29.53 -18.94
N MET A 221 12.56 29.84 -19.05
CA MET A 221 11.72 29.55 -20.22
C MET A 221 11.48 30.76 -21.12
N ALA A 222 12.06 31.93 -20.81
CA ALA A 222 11.79 33.19 -21.52
C ALA A 222 12.02 33.11 -23.04
N ASN A 223 12.98 32.30 -23.47
CA ASN A 223 13.33 32.11 -24.89
C ASN A 223 12.83 30.79 -25.49
N SER A 224 12.09 30.00 -24.71
CA SER A 224 11.63 28.68 -25.16
C SER A 224 10.55 28.83 -26.25
N PRO A 225 10.64 28.09 -27.38
CA PRO A 225 9.56 28.02 -28.36
C PRO A 225 8.21 27.61 -27.75
N ASP A 226 8.24 26.76 -26.73
CA ASP A 226 7.06 26.21 -26.09
C ASP A 226 6.25 27.26 -25.32
N CYS A 227 6.88 28.41 -25.00
CA CYS A 227 6.29 29.48 -24.21
C CYS A 227 6.00 30.76 -24.99
N ARG A 228 6.25 30.79 -26.31
CA ARG A 228 6.08 31.98 -27.17
C ARG A 228 4.66 32.55 -27.20
N ASN A 229 3.64 31.74 -26.91
CA ASN A 229 2.23 32.15 -26.91
C ASN A 229 1.60 32.24 -25.51
N ARG A 230 2.37 32.08 -24.42
CA ARG A 230 1.88 32.06 -23.02
C ARG A 230 0.62 31.19 -22.77
N GLN A 231 0.34 30.24 -23.64
CA GLN A 231 -0.70 29.23 -23.48
C GLN A 231 0.00 27.89 -23.33
N PHE A 232 0.02 27.38 -22.11
CA PHE A 232 0.38 25.99 -21.86
C PHE A 232 -0.65 25.11 -22.56
N ARG A 233 -0.27 24.39 -23.61
CA ARG A 233 -1.04 23.24 -24.10
C ARG A 233 -0.46 22.01 -23.40
N PRO A 234 -1.12 21.46 -22.36
CA PRO A 234 -0.69 20.19 -21.82
C PRO A 234 -0.74 19.16 -22.95
N LEU A 235 0.39 18.48 -23.18
CA LEU A 235 0.42 17.27 -24.00
C LEU A 235 -0.40 16.22 -23.23
N PHE A 236 -1.54 15.85 -23.81
CA PHE A 236 -2.30 14.66 -23.44
C PHE A 236 -1.53 13.41 -23.91
#